data_AF-A0A370NG65-F1
#
_entry.id   AF-A0A370NG65-F1
#
_cell.length_a   1.000
_cell.length_b   1.000
_cell.length_c   1.000
_cell.angle_alpha   90.00
_cell.angle_beta   90.00
_cell.angle_gamma   90.00
#
_symmetry.space_group_name_H-M   'P 1'
#
loop_
_entity.id
_entity.type
_entity.pdbx_description
1 polymer ?
#
loop_
_entity_poly.entity_id
_entity_poly.type
_entity_poly.pdbx_seq_one_letter_code
_entity_poly.pdbx_strand_id
1 'polypeptide(L)'
;MKIHFAFGSDAKTGNINSQAEKTLEYILIPKRLRGSTCEEFIPAFPNPNSLWGDIGNSKIGSGNGIVIENWKRPPPVSFLPNQVCMFCMTDIPFRKLASSPHSGEYGKLGIAFTNQFIKRMAARPVLYYEIDDLKTDPLVLQYHEALEKHSETLDLLRRQLLTFRKPAKLWPDFLESKVAKIEIINGQAELSVSHYSRYPVGYDFTKEHEVRICLQADNPYIDFSEEDVQSLIAPNEHIAMMLRRELETKWKAIPEILIFPQN
;
A
#
# COMPACT_ATOMS: atom_id res chain seq x y z
N MET A 1 17.58 7.20 -0.50
CA MET A 1 17.72 6.11 -1.50
C MET A 1 16.33 5.55 -1.67
N LYS A 2 15.84 5.38 -2.90
CA LYS A 2 14.46 4.93 -3.12
C LYS A 2 14.44 3.41 -3.29
N ILE A 3 13.97 2.71 -2.25
CA ILE A 3 14.12 1.27 -2.11
C ILE A 3 12.74 0.62 -2.21
N HIS A 4 12.60 -0.34 -3.12
CA HIS A 4 11.46 -1.24 -3.16
C HIS A 4 11.82 -2.55 -2.43
N PHE A 5 11.00 -2.96 -1.47
CA PHE A 5 11.13 -4.26 -0.81
C PHE A 5 10.23 -5.28 -1.52
N ALA A 6 10.84 -6.27 -2.16
CA ALA A 6 10.13 -7.24 -2.99
C ALA A 6 9.51 -8.35 -2.13
N PHE A 7 8.33 -8.86 -2.49
CA PHE A 7 7.71 -10.04 -1.87
C PHE A 7 7.63 -10.03 -0.33
N GLY A 8 7.22 -8.89 0.25
CA GLY A 8 7.17 -8.72 1.71
C GLY A 8 6.36 -9.76 2.48
N SER A 9 5.38 -10.41 1.85
CA SER A 9 4.65 -11.54 2.45
C SER A 9 5.56 -12.74 2.77
N ASP A 10 6.53 -13.05 1.91
CA ASP A 10 7.47 -14.16 2.12
C ASP A 10 8.49 -13.83 3.22
N ALA A 11 8.79 -12.55 3.42
CA ALA A 11 9.56 -12.11 4.57
C ALA A 11 8.80 -12.31 5.88
N LYS A 12 7.49 -11.99 5.92
CA LYS A 12 6.65 -12.20 7.11
C LYS A 12 6.56 -13.68 7.52
N THR A 13 6.66 -14.61 6.56
CA THR A 13 6.69 -16.05 6.85
C THR A 13 8.10 -16.58 7.16
N GLY A 14 9.11 -15.73 7.10
CA GLY A 14 10.51 -16.08 7.38
C GLY A 14 11.22 -16.82 6.24
N ASN A 15 10.61 -16.94 5.05
CA ASN A 15 11.18 -17.69 3.93
C ASN A 15 12.03 -16.81 3.00
N ILE A 16 13.18 -16.40 3.50
CA ILE A 16 14.09 -15.48 2.80
C ILE A 16 14.63 -16.06 1.48
N ASN A 17 14.86 -17.37 1.40
CA ASN A 17 15.33 -18.01 0.16
C ASN A 17 14.25 -17.93 -0.92
N SER A 18 12.99 -18.26 -0.59
CA SER A 18 11.89 -18.13 -1.54
C SER A 18 11.67 -16.67 -1.98
N GLN A 19 11.81 -15.72 -1.05
CA GLN A 19 11.76 -14.29 -1.38
C GLN A 19 12.81 -13.92 -2.44
N ALA A 20 14.05 -14.42 -2.29
CA ALA A 20 15.14 -14.17 -3.22
C ALA A 20 14.92 -14.82 -4.59
N GLU A 21 14.51 -16.10 -4.62
CA GLU A 21 14.20 -16.84 -5.85
C GLU A 21 13.09 -16.14 -6.65
N LYS A 22 11.99 -15.77 -6.00
CA LYS A 22 10.89 -15.03 -6.64
C LYS A 22 11.33 -13.65 -7.11
N THR A 23 12.18 -12.96 -6.35
CA THR A 23 12.73 -11.66 -6.77
C THR A 23 13.57 -11.79 -8.04
N LEU A 24 14.37 -12.84 -8.16
CA LEU A 24 15.12 -13.13 -9.39
C LEU A 24 14.17 -13.45 -10.54
N GLU A 25 13.31 -14.45 -10.36
CA GLU A 25 12.43 -14.98 -11.41
C GLU A 25 11.44 -13.95 -11.94
N TYR A 26 10.77 -13.22 -11.05
CA TYR A 26 9.64 -12.36 -11.43
C TYR A 26 9.99 -10.88 -11.55
N ILE A 27 11.15 -10.43 -11.04
CA ILE A 27 11.52 -9.02 -11.06
C ILE A 27 12.84 -8.79 -11.79
N LEU A 28 13.94 -9.33 -11.29
CA LEU A 28 15.29 -8.95 -11.75
C LEU A 28 15.63 -9.52 -13.13
N ILE A 29 15.32 -10.80 -13.39
CA ILE A 29 15.56 -11.42 -14.70
C ILE A 29 14.68 -10.77 -15.79
N PRO A 30 13.34 -10.65 -15.61
CA PRO A 30 12.47 -10.03 -16.61
C PRO A 30 12.59 -8.50 -16.64
N LYS A 31 13.25 -7.89 -15.66
CA LYS A 31 13.42 -6.44 -15.48
C LYS A 31 12.08 -5.70 -15.46
N ARG A 32 11.13 -6.26 -14.71
CA ARG A 32 9.74 -5.82 -14.67
C ARG A 32 9.22 -5.80 -13.24
N LEU A 33 8.56 -4.73 -12.86
CA LEU A 33 7.93 -4.54 -11.56
C LEU A 33 6.42 -4.60 -11.74
N ARG A 34 5.74 -5.23 -10.79
CA ARG A 34 4.27 -5.27 -10.75
C ARG A 34 3.78 -4.38 -9.61
N GLY A 35 2.92 -3.43 -9.95
CA GLY A 35 2.13 -2.67 -9.00
C GLY A 35 1.21 -3.56 -8.18
N SER A 36 1.03 -3.20 -6.93
CA SER A 36 0.07 -3.85 -6.04
C SER A 36 -1.18 -2.98 -5.93
N THR A 37 -2.34 -3.62 -5.91
CA THR A 37 -3.58 -2.93 -5.53
C THR A 37 -3.58 -2.79 -4.02
N CYS A 38 -3.49 -1.54 -3.55
CA CYS A 38 -3.42 -1.19 -2.15
C CYS A 38 -4.69 -0.44 -1.75
N GLU A 39 -5.22 -0.79 -0.57
CA GLU A 39 -6.35 -0.09 0.03
C GLU A 39 -5.88 1.21 0.68
N GLU A 40 -6.32 2.33 0.11
CA GLU A 40 -6.16 3.69 0.63
C GLU A 40 -7.53 4.24 1.03
N PHE A 41 -7.55 5.35 1.75
CA PHE A 41 -8.78 5.81 2.41
C PHE A 41 -9.12 7.25 2.10
N ILE A 42 -10.36 7.47 1.68
CA ILE A 42 -10.94 8.80 1.53
C ILE A 42 -11.57 9.18 2.88
N PRO A 43 -11.10 10.24 3.56
CA PRO A 43 -11.79 10.76 4.72
C PRO A 43 -13.15 11.29 4.30
N ALA A 44 -14.18 10.95 5.06
CA ALA A 44 -15.54 11.39 4.86
C ALA A 44 -16.12 11.98 6.15
N PHE A 45 -16.91 13.06 6.03
CA PHE A 45 -17.68 13.63 7.13
C PHE A 45 -19.15 13.21 7.01
N PRO A 46 -19.60 12.18 7.74
CA PRO A 46 -20.98 11.74 7.66
C PRO A 46 -21.91 12.80 8.28
N ASN A 47 -23.16 12.86 7.81
CA ASN A 47 -24.17 13.68 8.46
C ASN A 47 -24.39 13.15 9.91
N PRO A 48 -24.24 13.97 10.96
CA PRO A 48 -24.35 13.53 12.35
C PRO A 48 -25.75 13.01 12.73
N ASN A 49 -26.77 13.36 11.93
CA ASN A 49 -28.15 12.89 12.10
C ASN A 49 -28.46 11.63 11.28
N SER A 50 -27.51 11.13 10.48
CA SER A 50 -27.68 9.87 9.76
C SER A 50 -27.57 8.66 10.69
N LEU A 51 -28.15 7.54 10.26
CA LEU A 51 -27.98 6.25 10.92
C LEU A 51 -27.08 5.37 10.04
N TRP A 52 -26.07 4.78 10.67
CA TRP A 52 -25.16 3.84 10.04
C TRP A 52 -25.47 2.44 10.51
N GLY A 53 -25.55 1.52 9.56
CA GLY A 53 -25.68 0.11 9.89
C GLY A 53 -24.45 -0.38 10.64
N ASP A 54 -24.64 -1.10 11.74
CA ASP A 54 -23.54 -1.82 12.38
C ASP A 54 -23.28 -3.12 11.61
N ILE A 55 -22.40 -3.00 10.62
CA ILE A 55 -22.05 -4.07 9.69
C ILE A 55 -21.44 -5.29 10.41
N GLY A 56 -20.85 -5.10 11.60
CA GLY A 56 -20.26 -6.20 12.38
C GLY A 56 -21.27 -7.27 12.82
N ASN A 57 -22.56 -6.93 12.83
CA ASN A 57 -23.66 -7.82 13.24
C ASN A 57 -24.62 -8.12 12.09
N SER A 58 -24.21 -7.86 10.84
CA SER A 58 -25.02 -8.15 9.66
C SER A 58 -25.24 -9.65 9.47
N LYS A 59 -26.35 -10.02 8.83
CA LYS A 59 -26.68 -11.41 8.47
C LYS A 59 -27.12 -11.49 7.02
N ILE A 60 -27.15 -12.71 6.48
CA ILE A 60 -27.77 -12.96 5.17
C ILE A 60 -29.29 -13.02 5.35
N GLY A 61 -29.99 -12.16 4.61
CA GLY A 61 -31.44 -12.15 4.54
C GLY A 61 -32.00 -13.13 3.52
N SER A 62 -33.33 -13.18 3.46
CA SER A 62 -34.03 -13.87 2.38
C SER A 62 -33.60 -13.29 1.01
N GLY A 63 -33.22 -14.16 0.07
CA GLY A 63 -32.79 -13.77 -1.27
C GLY A 63 -31.31 -13.38 -1.40
N ASN A 64 -30.43 -13.82 -0.49
CA ASN A 64 -28.97 -13.58 -0.53
C ASN A 64 -28.59 -12.09 -0.43
N GLY A 65 -29.43 -11.26 0.21
CA GLY A 65 -29.13 -9.86 0.54
C GLY A 65 -28.48 -9.71 1.92
N ILE A 66 -27.88 -8.54 2.20
CA ILE A 66 -27.35 -8.20 3.53
C ILE A 66 -28.49 -7.58 4.35
N VAL A 67 -28.74 -8.13 5.54
CA VAL A 67 -29.65 -7.57 6.54
C VAL A 67 -28.83 -6.96 7.66
N ILE A 68 -29.16 -5.71 8.00
CA ILE A 68 -28.54 -4.93 9.07
C ILE A 68 -29.60 -4.74 10.15
N GLU A 69 -29.42 -5.40 11.30
CA GLU A 69 -30.37 -5.36 12.41
C GLU A 69 -30.14 -4.15 13.33
N ASN A 70 -28.88 -3.72 13.47
CA ASN A 70 -28.48 -2.68 14.40
C ASN A 70 -28.06 -1.42 13.64
N TRP A 71 -28.53 -0.28 14.13
CA TRP A 71 -28.20 1.04 13.61
C TRP A 71 -27.54 1.85 14.71
N LYS A 72 -26.43 2.50 14.38
CA LYS A 72 -25.67 3.37 15.28
C LYS A 72 -25.49 4.75 14.67
N ARG A 73 -25.09 5.71 15.50
CA ARG A 73 -24.64 7.01 14.99
C ARG A 73 -23.30 6.83 14.28
N PRO A 74 -23.05 7.56 13.17
CA PRO A 74 -21.76 7.54 12.51
C PRO A 74 -20.66 8.12 13.42
N PRO A 75 -19.41 7.71 13.22
CA PRO A 75 -18.27 8.41 13.81
C PRO A 75 -18.16 9.84 13.24
N PRO A 76 -17.45 10.77 13.92
CA PRO A 76 -17.24 12.13 13.42
C PRO A 76 -16.53 12.20 12.07
N VAL A 77 -15.66 11.21 11.79
CA VAL A 77 -14.97 11.01 10.52
C VAL A 77 -15.06 9.52 10.20
N SER A 78 -15.30 9.19 8.93
CA SER A 78 -15.18 7.83 8.42
C SER A 78 -14.11 7.74 7.35
N PHE A 79 -13.55 6.55 7.16
CA PHE A 79 -12.50 6.29 6.17
C PHE A 79 -13.05 5.34 5.11
N LEU A 80 -13.45 5.89 3.95
CA LEU A 80 -14.00 5.10 2.87
C LEU A 80 -12.86 4.39 2.12
N PRO A 81 -12.81 3.05 2.13
CA PRO A 81 -11.74 2.32 1.45
C PRO A 81 -11.85 2.47 -0.06
N ASN A 82 -10.69 2.62 -0.71
CA ASN A 82 -10.58 2.70 -2.15
C ASN A 82 -9.29 2.04 -2.61
N GLN A 83 -9.38 1.29 -3.71
CA GLN A 83 -8.27 0.52 -4.23
C GLN A 83 -7.44 1.37 -5.21
N VAL A 84 -6.16 1.49 -4.93
CA VAL A 84 -5.20 2.22 -5.77
C VAL A 84 -4.13 1.26 -6.25
N CYS A 85 -3.96 1.14 -7.56
CA CYS A 85 -2.84 0.39 -8.13
C CYS A 85 -1.57 1.25 -8.08
N MET A 86 -0.57 0.79 -7.34
CA MET A 86 0.66 1.55 -7.17
C MET A 86 1.87 0.65 -6.96
N PHE A 87 3.03 1.23 -7.25
CA PHE A 87 4.32 0.70 -6.87
C PHE A 87 4.91 1.59 -5.77
N CYS A 88 5.20 0.98 -4.63
CA CYS A 88 5.69 1.67 -3.43
C CYS A 88 7.19 1.44 -3.22
N MET A 89 7.85 2.51 -2.81
CA MET A 89 9.25 2.55 -2.37
C MET A 89 9.32 3.31 -1.04
N THR A 90 10.42 3.13 -0.31
CA THR A 90 10.78 3.98 0.82
C THR A 90 11.94 4.91 0.47
N ASP A 91 11.99 6.09 1.07
CA ASP A 91 13.16 6.96 1.03
C ASP A 91 13.91 7.01 2.36
N ILE A 92 14.61 5.92 2.65
CA ILE A 92 15.40 5.80 3.87
C ILE A 92 16.88 5.67 3.52
N PRO A 93 17.78 6.41 4.22
CA PRO A 93 19.21 6.18 4.09
C PRO A 93 19.58 4.75 4.47
N PHE A 94 20.46 4.10 3.70
CA PHE A 94 20.86 2.71 3.92
C PHE A 94 21.20 2.40 5.40
N ARG A 95 22.02 3.25 6.03
CA ARG A 95 22.41 3.13 7.45
C ARG A 95 21.26 3.14 8.47
N LYS A 96 20.06 3.61 8.09
CA LYS A 96 18.87 3.67 8.94
C LYS A 96 17.91 2.50 8.71
N LEU A 97 18.21 1.59 7.78
CA LEU A 97 17.35 0.45 7.47
C LEU A 97 17.18 -0.51 8.63
N ALA A 98 18.21 -0.73 9.45
CA ALA A 98 18.17 -1.64 10.59
C ALA A 98 17.17 -1.19 11.68
N SER A 99 16.99 0.12 11.84
CA SER A 99 16.01 0.74 12.75
C SER A 99 14.64 1.00 12.10
N SER A 100 14.47 0.65 10.82
CA SER A 100 13.28 0.99 10.05
C SER A 100 12.18 -0.06 10.23
N PRO A 101 10.90 0.35 10.39
CA PRO A 101 9.79 -0.59 10.56
C PRO A 101 9.60 -1.50 9.34
N HIS A 102 10.08 -1.08 8.16
CA HIS A 102 9.95 -1.84 6.92
C HIS A 102 10.56 -3.24 6.99
N SER A 103 11.63 -3.42 7.78
CA SER A 103 12.29 -4.72 7.85
C SER A 103 11.39 -5.80 8.44
N GLY A 104 10.50 -5.44 9.38
CA GLY A 104 9.49 -6.34 9.94
C GLY A 104 8.29 -6.55 9.00
N GLU A 105 7.91 -5.52 8.24
CA GLU A 105 6.71 -5.55 7.40
C GLU A 105 6.94 -6.10 5.99
N TYR A 106 8.10 -5.82 5.40
CA TYR A 106 8.44 -6.12 4.01
C TYR A 106 9.72 -6.93 3.85
N GLY A 107 10.45 -7.17 4.94
CA GLY A 107 11.71 -7.90 4.92
C GLY A 107 12.93 -7.05 4.60
N LYS A 108 14.04 -7.73 4.35
CA LYS A 108 15.37 -7.13 4.19
C LYS A 108 15.87 -7.12 2.73
N LEU A 109 15.19 -7.83 1.83
CA LEU A 109 15.55 -7.89 0.42
C LEU A 109 14.99 -6.67 -0.32
N GLY A 110 15.86 -5.84 -0.87
CA GLY A 110 15.47 -4.56 -1.48
C GLY A 110 16.14 -4.30 -2.83
N ILE A 111 15.46 -3.52 -3.67
CA ILE A 111 15.97 -3.00 -4.94
C ILE A 111 15.98 -1.47 -4.82
N ALA A 112 17.17 -0.88 -4.86
CA ALA A 112 17.32 0.57 -4.85
C ALA A 112 17.41 1.12 -6.28
N PHE A 113 16.57 2.09 -6.60
CA PHE A 113 16.52 2.71 -7.92
C PHE A 113 17.27 4.04 -7.96
N THR A 114 17.81 4.36 -9.14
CA THR A 114 18.51 5.62 -9.40
C THR A 114 17.54 6.80 -9.41
N ASN A 115 18.04 8.00 -9.11
CA ASN A 115 17.23 9.23 -9.21
C ASN A 115 16.68 9.47 -10.63
N GLN A 116 17.35 8.95 -11.67
CA GLN A 116 16.88 9.05 -13.05
C GLN A 116 15.61 8.22 -13.26
N PHE A 117 15.60 6.96 -12.79
CA PHE A 117 14.41 6.11 -12.81
C PHE A 117 13.24 6.77 -12.08
N ILE A 118 13.50 7.29 -10.88
CA ILE A 118 12.50 7.96 -10.02
C ILE A 118 11.86 9.15 -10.73
N LYS A 119 12.67 9.98 -11.41
CA LYS A 119 12.18 11.12 -12.20
C LYS A 119 11.41 10.66 -13.43
N ARG A 120 11.93 9.69 -14.19
CA ARG A 120 11.31 9.16 -15.41
C ARG A 120 9.92 8.59 -15.12
N MET A 121 9.79 7.88 -14.01
CA MET A 121 8.52 7.27 -13.58
C MET A 121 7.59 8.23 -12.82
N ALA A 122 7.95 9.51 -12.71
CA ALA A 122 7.20 10.52 -11.95
C ALA A 122 6.85 10.07 -10.52
N ALA A 123 7.79 9.36 -9.87
CA ALA A 123 7.59 8.88 -8.51
C ALA A 123 7.56 10.07 -7.53
N ARG A 124 6.59 10.08 -6.61
CA ARG A 124 6.37 11.19 -5.67
C ARG A 124 6.30 10.71 -4.22
N PRO A 125 6.83 11.50 -3.27
CA PRO A 125 6.65 11.21 -1.85
C PRO A 125 5.17 11.31 -1.46
N VAL A 126 4.77 10.48 -0.50
CA VAL A 126 3.46 10.54 0.14
C VAL A 126 3.44 11.68 1.15
N LEU A 127 2.34 12.42 1.17
CA LEU A 127 2.04 13.41 2.20
C LEU A 127 1.15 12.78 3.27
N TYR A 128 1.45 13.07 4.53
CA TYR A 128 0.72 12.53 5.66
C TYR A 128 -0.21 13.59 6.24
N TYR A 129 -1.43 13.19 6.61
CA TYR A 129 -2.39 14.07 7.26
C TYR A 129 -2.75 13.55 8.65
N GLU A 130 -3.03 14.46 9.58
CA GLU A 130 -3.57 14.14 10.90
C GLU A 130 -5.11 14.24 10.91
N ILE A 131 -5.76 13.51 11.81
CA ILE A 131 -7.24 13.44 11.85
C ILE A 131 -7.87 14.79 12.17
N ASP A 132 -7.22 15.56 13.06
CA ASP A 132 -7.71 16.86 13.52
C ASP A 132 -7.66 17.91 12.40
N ASP A 133 -6.71 17.77 11.47
CA ASP A 133 -6.51 18.71 10.37
C ASP A 133 -7.52 18.52 9.23
N LEU A 134 -8.16 17.34 9.13
CA LEU A 134 -9.06 16.98 8.03
C LEU A 134 -10.18 17.99 7.81
N LYS A 135 -10.74 18.56 8.89
CA LYS A 135 -11.83 19.54 8.82
C LYS A 135 -11.42 20.88 8.22
N THR A 136 -10.13 21.14 8.13
CA THR A 136 -9.55 22.37 7.57
C THR A 136 -8.74 22.10 6.30
N ASP A 137 -8.59 20.84 5.89
CA ASP A 137 -7.82 20.46 4.72
C ASP A 137 -8.53 20.90 3.44
N PRO A 138 -7.93 21.79 2.62
CA PRO A 138 -8.60 22.34 1.45
C PRO A 138 -9.01 21.29 0.41
N LEU A 139 -8.23 20.23 0.23
CA LEU A 139 -8.51 19.21 -0.76
C LEU A 139 -9.64 18.28 -0.29
N VAL A 140 -9.69 17.98 1.01
CA VAL A 140 -10.80 17.21 1.61
C VAL A 140 -12.10 18.02 1.52
N LEU A 141 -12.06 19.32 1.85
CA LEU A 141 -13.22 20.20 1.75
C LEU A 141 -13.72 20.33 0.31
N GLN A 142 -12.82 20.53 -0.65
CA GLN A 142 -13.17 20.57 -2.08
C GLN A 142 -13.76 19.25 -2.57
N TYR A 143 -13.23 18.11 -2.13
CA TYR A 143 -13.77 16.80 -2.46
C TYR A 143 -15.21 16.63 -1.95
N HIS A 144 -15.48 17.03 -0.71
CA HIS A 144 -16.82 16.99 -0.14
C HIS A 144 -17.81 17.90 -0.85
N GLU A 145 -17.41 19.14 -1.16
CA GLU A 145 -18.24 20.07 -1.93
C GLU A 145 -18.54 19.53 -3.33
N ALA A 146 -17.54 18.95 -4.00
CA ALA A 146 -17.70 18.31 -5.30
C ALA A 146 -18.64 17.10 -5.25
N LEU A 147 -18.60 16.32 -4.16
CA LEU A 147 -19.46 15.17 -3.94
C LEU A 147 -20.92 15.59 -3.78
N GLU A 148 -21.20 16.63 -2.99
CA GLU A 148 -22.55 17.17 -2.78
C GLU A 148 -23.14 17.77 -4.06
N LYS A 149 -22.29 18.40 -4.89
CA LYS A 149 -22.69 19.06 -6.14
C LYS A 149 -22.70 18.13 -7.35
N HIS A 150 -22.33 16.86 -7.20
CA HIS A 150 -22.11 15.92 -8.31
C HIS A 150 -21.19 16.49 -9.41
N SER A 151 -20.11 17.15 -9.00
CA SER A 151 -19.18 17.84 -9.90
C SER A 151 -18.36 16.86 -10.77
N GLU A 152 -18.07 17.27 -12.01
CA GLU A 152 -17.17 16.55 -12.92
C GLU A 152 -15.72 16.44 -12.38
N THR A 153 -15.34 17.32 -11.44
CA THR A 153 -14.01 17.32 -10.81
C THR A 153 -13.85 16.27 -9.71
N LEU A 154 -14.93 15.59 -9.31
CA LEU A 154 -14.94 14.65 -8.18
C LEU A 154 -13.87 13.56 -8.32
N ASP A 155 -13.74 12.98 -9.51
CA ASP A 155 -12.76 11.91 -9.78
C ASP A 155 -11.32 12.39 -9.72
N LEU A 156 -11.06 13.62 -10.16
CA LEU A 156 -9.73 14.22 -10.06
C LEU A 156 -9.35 14.44 -8.59
N LEU A 157 -10.25 15.02 -7.80
CA LEU A 157 -10.04 15.27 -6.36
C LEU A 157 -9.87 13.96 -5.59
N ARG A 158 -10.71 12.95 -5.89
CA ARG A 158 -10.57 11.59 -5.36
C ARG A 158 -9.19 11.01 -5.61
N ARG A 159 -8.70 11.08 -6.85
CA ARG A 159 -7.34 10.61 -7.19
C ARG A 159 -6.30 11.40 -6.41
N GLN A 160 -6.40 12.72 -6.32
CA GLN A 160 -5.43 13.53 -5.57
C GLN A 160 -5.37 13.15 -4.08
N LEU A 161 -6.52 12.84 -3.46
CA LEU A 161 -6.59 12.38 -2.07
C LEU A 161 -5.97 11.01 -1.87
N LEU A 162 -6.11 10.08 -2.82
CA LEU A 162 -5.71 8.68 -2.64
C LEU A 162 -4.29 8.36 -3.12
N THR A 163 -3.82 9.09 -4.14
CA THR A 163 -2.63 8.70 -4.91
C THR A 163 -1.33 8.99 -4.16
N PHE A 164 -1.26 10.14 -3.48
CA PHE A 164 -0.04 10.62 -2.81
C PHE A 164 -0.33 11.17 -1.41
N ARG A 165 -1.42 10.74 -0.77
CA ARG A 165 -1.71 11.07 0.62
C ARG A 165 -2.13 9.84 1.39
N LYS A 166 -1.82 9.82 2.69
CA LYS A 166 -2.12 8.73 3.62
C LYS A 166 -2.33 9.33 5.02
N PRO A 167 -3.12 8.70 5.91
CA PRO A 167 -3.11 9.07 7.32
C PRO A 167 -1.68 8.98 7.88
N ALA A 168 -1.32 9.87 8.80
CA ALA A 168 -0.06 9.81 9.52
C ALA A 168 0.02 8.58 10.43
N LYS A 169 -1.11 8.19 11.04
CA LYS A 169 -1.22 7.04 11.94
C LYS A 169 -2.49 6.24 11.68
N LEU A 170 -2.47 4.96 12.04
CA LEU A 170 -3.69 4.17 12.08
C LEU A 170 -4.52 4.50 13.33
N TRP A 171 -5.51 5.39 13.21
CA TRP A 171 -6.41 5.75 14.29
C TRP A 171 -7.47 4.67 14.57
N PRO A 172 -8.07 4.64 15.77
CA PRO A 172 -9.16 3.72 16.09
C PRO A 172 -10.34 3.77 15.11
N ASP A 173 -10.67 4.95 14.58
CA ASP A 173 -11.75 5.19 13.63
C ASP A 173 -11.62 4.39 12.31
N PHE A 174 -10.41 3.94 11.95
CA PHE A 174 -10.24 3.02 10.80
C PHE A 174 -10.87 1.65 11.06
N LEU A 175 -10.88 1.18 12.32
CA LEU A 175 -11.52 -0.10 12.68
C LEU A 175 -13.05 -0.03 12.60
N GLU A 176 -13.62 1.17 12.65
CA GLU A 176 -15.04 1.39 12.44
C GLU A 176 -15.43 1.33 10.95
N SER A 177 -14.46 1.48 10.06
CA SER A 177 -14.65 1.38 8.61
C SER A 177 -14.68 -0.09 8.18
N LYS A 178 -15.85 -0.71 8.36
CA LYS A 178 -16.11 -2.12 8.02
C LYS A 178 -16.75 -2.24 6.64
N VAL A 179 -16.42 -3.31 5.94
CA VAL A 179 -17.04 -3.69 4.66
C VAL A 179 -17.68 -5.06 4.82
N ALA A 180 -18.95 -5.18 4.46
CA ALA A 180 -19.60 -6.48 4.32
C ALA A 180 -19.59 -6.91 2.86
N LYS A 181 -19.23 -8.17 2.62
CA LYS A 181 -19.24 -8.79 1.30
C LYS A 181 -20.07 -10.07 1.37
N ILE A 182 -20.98 -10.22 0.42
CA ILE A 182 -21.64 -11.50 0.15
C ILE A 182 -20.88 -12.21 -0.96
N GLU A 183 -20.49 -13.45 -0.71
CA GLU A 183 -19.92 -14.36 -1.70
C GLU A 183 -20.88 -15.53 -1.91
N ILE A 184 -21.03 -15.99 -3.15
CA ILE A 184 -21.84 -17.19 -3.45
C ILE A 184 -20.87 -18.34 -3.68
N ILE A 185 -20.79 -19.27 -2.73
CA ILE A 185 -19.93 -20.45 -2.78
C ILE A 185 -20.82 -21.68 -2.87
N ASN A 186 -20.65 -22.48 -3.93
CA ASN A 186 -21.46 -23.69 -4.17
C ASN A 186 -22.98 -23.44 -4.12
N GLY A 187 -23.44 -22.25 -4.54
CA GLY A 187 -24.85 -21.87 -4.53
C GLY A 187 -25.39 -21.40 -3.17
N GLN A 188 -24.55 -21.39 -2.13
CA GLN A 188 -24.88 -20.81 -0.82
C GLN A 188 -24.25 -19.42 -0.69
N ALA A 189 -25.02 -18.47 -0.19
CA ALA A 189 -24.46 -17.17 0.17
C ALA A 189 -23.70 -17.29 1.49
N GLU A 190 -22.50 -16.72 1.53
CA GLU A 190 -21.70 -16.53 2.72
C GLU A 190 -21.43 -15.04 2.91
N LEU A 191 -21.58 -14.55 4.14
CA LEU A 191 -21.32 -13.17 4.50
C LEU A 191 -19.98 -13.09 5.21
N SER A 192 -19.08 -12.31 4.65
CA SER A 192 -17.83 -11.93 5.30
C SER A 192 -17.87 -10.45 5.65
N VAL A 193 -17.40 -10.12 6.85
CA VAL A 193 -17.21 -8.73 7.29
C VAL A 193 -15.72 -8.53 7.48
N SER A 194 -15.14 -7.63 6.70
CA SER A 194 -13.75 -7.24 6.81
C SER A 194 -13.62 -5.83 7.35
N HIS A 195 -12.48 -5.57 7.98
CA HIS A 195 -12.02 -4.25 8.37
C HIS A 195 -10.53 -4.17 8.03
N TYR A 196 -10.01 -2.95 7.98
CA TYR A 196 -8.58 -2.76 7.76
C TYR A 196 -7.78 -3.30 8.97
N SER A 197 -7.06 -4.40 8.76
CA SER A 197 -6.32 -5.12 9.81
C SER A 197 -4.83 -5.27 9.50
N ARG A 198 -4.33 -4.56 8.48
CA ARG A 198 -2.95 -4.73 7.99
C ARG A 198 -1.89 -4.29 9.01
N TYR A 199 -2.20 -3.25 9.80
CA TYR A 199 -1.30 -2.69 10.81
C TYR A 199 -2.02 -2.58 12.16
N PRO A 200 -1.29 -2.60 13.29
CA PRO A 200 -1.88 -2.34 14.59
C PRO A 200 -2.31 -0.87 14.73
N VAL A 201 -3.31 -0.62 15.58
CA VAL A 201 -3.71 0.74 15.95
C VAL A 201 -2.50 1.49 16.53
N GLY A 202 -2.34 2.75 16.11
CA GLY A 202 -1.21 3.59 16.48
C GLY A 202 0.04 3.39 15.63
N TYR A 203 0.01 2.49 14.63
CA TYR A 203 1.10 2.38 13.65
C TYR A 203 1.34 3.73 12.96
N ASP A 204 2.60 4.15 12.91
CA ASP A 204 3.03 5.45 12.40
C ASP A 204 3.55 5.31 10.96
N PHE A 205 2.71 5.68 10.00
CA PHE A 205 3.03 5.60 8.58
C PHE A 205 4.08 6.62 8.15
N THR A 206 4.31 7.69 8.91
CA THR A 206 5.31 8.72 8.55
C THR A 206 6.72 8.15 8.57
N LYS A 207 6.95 7.12 9.39
CA LYS A 207 8.22 6.36 9.45
C LYS A 207 8.50 5.57 8.18
N GLU A 208 7.50 5.37 7.32
CA GLU A 208 7.69 4.65 6.07
C GLU A 208 8.45 5.50 5.03
N HIS A 209 8.42 6.84 5.16
CA HIS A 209 8.97 7.75 4.15
C HIS A 209 8.56 7.32 2.72
N GLU A 210 7.28 7.01 2.56
CA GLU A 210 6.75 6.29 1.40
C GLU A 210 6.82 7.17 0.14
N VAL A 211 7.14 6.54 -0.99
CA VAL A 211 7.23 7.14 -2.32
C VAL A 211 6.51 6.24 -3.30
N ARG A 212 5.59 6.80 -4.07
CA ARG A 212 4.68 6.04 -4.93
C ARG A 212 4.90 6.35 -6.40
N ILE A 213 4.71 5.34 -7.24
CA ILE A 213 4.38 5.47 -8.65
C ILE A 213 2.97 4.92 -8.80
N CYS A 214 2.03 5.71 -9.30
CA CYS A 214 0.66 5.28 -9.43
C CYS A 214 0.38 4.82 -10.84
N LEU A 215 -0.27 3.66 -10.93
CA LEU A 215 -0.43 2.89 -12.15
C LEU A 215 -1.91 2.78 -12.49
N GLN A 216 -2.17 2.52 -13.76
CA GLN A 216 -3.52 2.18 -14.19
C GLN A 216 -3.78 0.71 -13.89
N ALA A 217 -4.99 0.37 -13.47
CA ALA A 217 -5.32 -0.99 -13.03
C ALA A 217 -5.20 -2.03 -14.17
N ASP A 218 -5.43 -1.61 -15.41
CA ASP A 218 -5.31 -2.40 -16.64
C ASP A 218 -3.87 -2.52 -17.14
N ASN A 219 -2.95 -1.67 -16.68
CA ASN A 219 -1.52 -1.79 -16.93
C ASN A 219 -0.69 -1.65 -15.64
N PRO A 220 -0.67 -2.69 -14.79
CA PRO A 220 -0.07 -2.64 -13.46
C PRO A 220 1.44 -2.92 -13.51
N TYR A 221 2.13 -2.68 -14.61
CA TYR A 221 3.54 -3.04 -14.77
C TYR A 221 4.42 -1.84 -15.10
N ILE A 222 5.64 -1.86 -14.57
CA ILE A 222 6.70 -0.91 -14.87
C ILE A 222 7.91 -1.70 -15.34
N ASP A 223 8.44 -1.37 -16.51
CA ASP A 223 9.69 -1.92 -16.97
C ASP A 223 10.87 -1.05 -16.49
N PHE A 224 11.98 -1.70 -16.21
CA PHE A 224 13.24 -1.03 -15.87
C PHE A 224 14.40 -1.64 -16.62
N SER A 225 15.54 -0.96 -16.61
CA SER A 225 16.79 -1.41 -17.20
C SER A 225 17.86 -1.54 -16.13
N GLU A 226 18.98 -2.18 -16.45
CA GLU A 226 20.05 -2.44 -15.48
C GLU A 226 20.61 -1.14 -14.87
N GLU A 227 20.69 -0.07 -15.68
CA GLU A 227 21.12 1.27 -15.26
C GLU A 227 20.13 1.99 -14.34
N ASP A 228 18.87 1.53 -14.29
CA ASP A 228 17.88 2.06 -13.36
C ASP A 228 18.08 1.56 -11.93
N VAL A 229 18.81 0.45 -11.76
CA VAL A 229 19.09 -0.15 -10.45
C VAL A 229 20.43 0.36 -9.93
N GLN A 230 20.36 1.14 -8.85
CA GLN A 230 21.55 1.65 -8.16
C GLN A 230 22.26 0.53 -7.39
N SER A 231 21.50 -0.25 -6.62
CA SER A 231 22.03 -1.33 -5.80
C SER A 231 20.94 -2.33 -5.44
N LEU A 232 21.33 -3.58 -5.23
CA LEU A 232 20.50 -4.58 -4.55
C LEU A 232 20.88 -4.63 -3.07
N ILE A 233 19.91 -4.89 -2.21
CA ILE A 233 20.11 -5.04 -0.77
C ILE A 233 19.73 -6.48 -0.42
N ALA A 234 20.71 -7.28 -0.04
CA ALA A 234 20.54 -8.66 0.35
C ALA A 234 20.39 -8.78 1.88
N PRO A 235 19.52 -9.68 2.38
CA PRO A 235 19.36 -9.90 3.83
C PRO A 235 20.64 -10.40 4.53
N ASN A 236 21.49 -11.14 3.82
CA ASN A 236 22.73 -11.74 4.32
C ASN A 236 23.66 -12.11 3.15
N GLU A 237 24.88 -12.55 3.47
CA GLU A 237 25.91 -12.94 2.50
C GLU A 237 25.47 -14.09 1.58
N HIS A 238 24.77 -15.09 2.12
CA HIS A 238 24.29 -16.22 1.34
C HIS A 238 23.37 -15.79 0.20
N ILE A 239 22.37 -14.93 0.50
CA ILE A 239 21.48 -14.36 -0.51
C ILE A 239 22.25 -13.47 -1.48
N ALA A 240 23.21 -12.67 -1.00
CA ALA A 240 24.02 -11.82 -1.87
C ALA A 240 24.81 -12.62 -2.92
N MET A 241 25.43 -13.72 -2.50
CA MET A 241 26.14 -14.63 -3.40
C MET A 241 25.20 -15.28 -4.42
N MET A 242 24.01 -15.71 -4.00
CA MET A 242 23.00 -16.26 -4.89
C MET A 242 22.56 -15.24 -5.94
N LEU A 243 22.20 -14.02 -5.53
CA LEU A 243 21.82 -12.95 -6.45
C LEU A 243 22.93 -12.67 -7.46
N ARG A 244 24.18 -12.55 -6.99
CA ARG A 244 25.33 -12.31 -7.85
C ARG A 244 25.47 -13.38 -8.93
N ARG A 245 25.51 -14.65 -8.51
CA ARG A 245 25.69 -15.80 -9.42
C ARG A 245 24.61 -15.86 -10.49
N GLU A 246 23.36 -15.63 -10.12
CA GLU A 246 22.24 -15.69 -11.08
C GLU A 246 22.28 -14.51 -12.06
N LEU A 247 22.64 -13.32 -11.59
CA LEU A 247 22.68 -12.11 -12.42
C LEU A 247 23.89 -12.07 -13.37
N GLU A 248 25.02 -12.70 -13.02
CA GLU A 248 26.24 -12.76 -13.86
C GLU A 248 25.99 -13.23 -15.29
N THR A 249 24.99 -14.11 -15.50
CA THR A 249 24.67 -14.65 -16.82
C THR A 249 23.47 -13.98 -17.50
N LYS A 250 22.76 -13.10 -16.79
CA LYS A 250 21.48 -12.51 -17.21
C LYS A 250 21.52 -10.99 -17.35
N TRP A 251 22.53 -10.35 -16.76
CA TRP A 251 22.73 -8.91 -16.74
C TRP A 251 24.08 -8.57 -17.36
N LYS A 252 24.15 -7.48 -18.11
CA LYS A 252 25.39 -6.95 -18.69
C LYS A 252 26.25 -6.27 -17.62
N ALA A 253 25.61 -5.56 -16.69
CA ALA A 253 26.26 -4.90 -15.57
C ALA A 253 25.49 -5.20 -14.30
N ILE A 254 26.12 -5.90 -13.35
CA ILE A 254 25.51 -6.23 -12.07
C ILE A 254 25.62 -5.00 -11.17
N PRO A 255 24.51 -4.50 -10.61
CA PRO A 255 24.57 -3.43 -9.62
C PRO A 255 25.28 -3.89 -8.35
N GLU A 256 25.74 -2.94 -7.54
CA GLU A 256 26.31 -3.26 -6.24
C GLU A 256 25.30 -4.05 -5.39
N ILE A 257 25.74 -5.12 -4.73
CA ILE A 257 24.91 -5.91 -3.82
C ILE A 257 25.40 -5.63 -2.39
N LEU A 258 24.60 -4.87 -1.65
CA LEU A 258 24.84 -4.47 -0.27
C LEU A 258 24.23 -5.48 0.69
N ILE A 259 24.90 -5.75 1.81
CA ILE A 259 24.33 -6.55 2.90
C ILE A 259 23.52 -5.67 3.83
N PHE A 260 22.26 -6.03 4.07
CA PHE A 260 21.36 -5.30 4.96
C PHE A 260 22.05 -5.05 6.32
N PRO A 261 22.06 -3.79 6.82
CA PRO A 261 22.79 -3.44 8.03
C PRO A 261 22.23 -4.19 9.24
N GLN A 262 23.13 -4.63 10.11
CA GLN A 262 22.77 -5.15 11.43
C GLN A 262 22.69 -3.99 12.43
N ASN A 263 21.83 -4.11 13.44
CA ASN A 263 21.78 -3.19 14.57
C ASN A 263 22.96 -3.44 15.51
#